data_AF-A0A963PSN9-F1
#
_entry.id   AF-A0A963PSN9-F1
#
_cell.length_a   1.000
_cell.length_b   1.000
_cell.length_c   1.000
_cell.angle_alpha   90.00
_cell.angle_beta   90.00
_cell.angle_gamma   90.00
#
_symmetry.space_group_name_H-M   'P 1'
#
loop_
_entity.id
_entity.type
_entity.pdbx_description
1 polymer ?
#
loop_
_entity_poly.entity_id
_entity_poly.type
_entity_poly.pdbx_seq_one_letter_code
_entity_poly.pdbx_strand_id
1 'polypeptide(L)'
;METAEAVSADARQPAGAPATSGATHGRLTIDPARLAAWLQPHLPKLGGAALHVRALDGGQSNPSWVLQAADRRWVLRAKPGPAAELPRSAHAIEREFEVMSALRLAGFPVAPVRVLCEDESVIGAAF
;
A
#
# COMPACT_ATOMS: atom_id res chain seq x y z
N MET A 1 -42.52 10.19 5.94
CA MET A 1 -42.15 10.37 7.35
C MET A 1 -41.30 9.14 7.71
N GLU A 2 -40.05 9.09 7.25
CA GLU A 2 -38.85 9.61 7.96
C GLU A 2 -38.71 8.87 9.31
N THR A 3 -37.69 8.05 9.55
CA THR A 3 -36.28 8.46 9.61
C THR A 3 -35.34 7.26 9.45
N ALA A 4 -34.16 7.56 8.91
CA ALA A 4 -32.99 6.69 8.85
C ALA A 4 -31.90 7.30 9.73
N GLU A 5 -31.24 6.49 10.57
CA GLU A 5 -29.99 6.81 11.27
C GLU A 5 -29.32 5.46 11.64
N ALA A 6 -28.01 5.25 11.67
CA ALA A 6 -26.86 5.97 11.14
C ALA A 6 -25.67 4.98 11.20
N VAL A 7 -24.75 5.17 10.25
CA VAL A 7 -23.50 4.43 10.05
C VAL A 7 -22.52 4.74 11.20
N SER A 8 -22.00 3.72 11.88
CA SER A 8 -20.81 3.89 12.75
C SER A 8 -19.55 3.63 11.92
N ALA A 9 -19.13 4.67 11.20
CA ALA A 9 -17.81 4.77 10.62
C ALA A 9 -16.93 5.48 11.63
N ASP A 10 -16.19 4.74 12.44
CA ASP A 10 -15.12 5.33 13.23
C ASP A 10 -13.74 4.96 12.66
N ALA A 11 -13.28 5.84 11.78
CA ALA A 11 -11.87 6.03 11.51
C ALA A 11 -11.64 7.53 11.30
N ARG A 12 -11.99 8.33 12.32
CA ARG A 12 -11.69 9.75 12.32
C ARG A 12 -10.45 10.03 13.16
N GLN A 13 -9.39 10.42 12.47
CA GLN A 13 -8.56 11.52 12.95
C GLN A 13 -7.97 12.29 11.74
N PRO A 14 -8.30 13.57 11.55
CA PRO A 14 -7.54 14.46 10.69
C PRO A 14 -6.57 15.36 11.49
N ALA A 15 -5.58 15.85 10.75
CA ALA A 15 -4.61 16.92 11.02
C ALA A 15 -3.45 16.65 11.98
N GLY A 16 -2.32 16.31 11.36
CA GLY A 16 -0.96 16.39 11.88
C GLY A 16 0.04 15.99 10.80
N ALA A 17 0.26 16.83 9.78
CA ALA A 17 1.51 16.77 9.01
C ALA A 17 2.59 17.48 9.85
N PRO A 18 3.83 16.96 9.97
CA PRO A 18 4.60 16.37 8.88
C PRO A 18 5.39 15.09 9.22
N ALA A 19 5.79 14.35 8.20
CA ALA A 19 7.16 13.86 8.06
C ALA A 19 7.45 13.52 6.59
N THR A 20 8.06 14.46 5.89
CA THR A 20 8.95 14.17 4.76
C THR A 20 10.27 13.65 5.34
N SER A 21 10.23 12.42 5.84
CA SER A 21 11.40 11.61 6.19
C SER A 21 10.95 10.16 6.09
N GLY A 22 11.74 9.30 5.45
CA GLY A 22 11.26 8.04 4.90
C GLY A 22 10.52 7.17 5.93
N ALA A 23 9.40 6.57 5.51
CA ALA A 23 8.59 5.74 6.40
C ALA A 23 9.21 4.34 6.52
N THR A 24 9.96 4.11 7.59
CA THR A 24 10.63 2.84 7.83
C THR A 24 9.69 1.80 8.44
N HIS A 25 9.70 0.57 7.90
CA HIS A 25 9.12 -0.61 8.54
C HIS A 25 10.04 -1.80 8.31
N GLY A 26 10.56 -2.39 9.39
CA GLY A 26 11.61 -3.41 9.29
C GLY A 26 12.88 -2.85 8.64
N ARG A 27 13.37 -3.51 7.58
CA ARG A 27 14.58 -3.10 6.85
C ARG A 27 14.32 -2.10 5.72
N LEU A 28 13.06 -1.81 5.40
CA LEU A 28 12.69 -0.96 4.28
C LEU A 28 12.38 0.46 4.74
N THR A 29 12.94 1.44 4.04
CA THR A 29 12.65 2.87 4.22
C THR A 29 12.13 3.42 2.90
N ILE A 30 10.87 3.86 2.88
CA ILE A 30 10.23 4.35 1.65
C ILE A 30 10.51 5.85 1.47
N ASP A 31 11.08 6.21 0.32
CA ASP A 31 11.08 7.59 -0.20
C ASP A 31 9.73 7.88 -0.88
N PRO A 32 8.89 8.77 -0.30
CA PRO A 32 7.58 9.07 -0.86
C PRO A 32 7.62 9.69 -2.26
N ALA A 33 8.65 10.48 -2.59
CA ALA A 33 8.74 11.15 -3.88
C ALA A 33 9.06 10.13 -4.99
N ARG A 34 10.02 9.24 -4.72
CA ARG A 34 10.36 8.15 -5.63
C ARG A 34 9.20 7.19 -5.86
N LEU A 35 8.52 6.79 -4.79
CA LEU A 35 7.34 5.95 -4.88
C LEU A 35 6.20 6.65 -5.64
N ALA A 36 5.95 7.93 -5.37
CA ALA A 36 4.92 8.70 -6.08
C ALA A 36 5.19 8.78 -7.58
N ALA A 37 6.44 9.03 -7.99
CA ALA A 37 6.84 9.07 -9.39
C ALA A 37 6.54 7.75 -10.12
N TRP A 38 6.79 6.61 -9.46
CA TRP A 38 6.44 5.31 -10.02
C TRP A 38 4.92 5.05 -10.01
N LEU A 39 4.21 5.44 -8.95
CA LEU A 39 2.77 5.17 -8.83
C LEU A 39 1.91 6.03 -9.77
N GLN A 40 2.30 7.27 -10.10
CA GLN A 40 1.49 8.17 -10.94
C GLN A 40 1.00 7.53 -12.26
N PRO A 41 1.87 6.93 -13.10
CA PRO A 41 1.42 6.28 -14.33
C PRO A 41 0.56 5.02 -14.09
N HIS A 42 0.73 4.34 -12.95
CA HIS A 42 0.03 3.07 -12.66
C HIS A 42 -1.25 3.25 -11.84
N LEU A 43 -1.39 4.38 -11.15
CA LEU A 43 -2.54 4.77 -10.34
C LEU A 43 -3.05 6.15 -10.78
N PRO A 44 -3.86 6.25 -11.85
CA PRO A 44 -4.39 7.54 -12.31
C PRO A 44 -5.15 8.32 -11.23
N LYS A 45 -5.76 7.61 -10.28
CA LYS A 45 -6.48 8.19 -9.13
C LYS A 45 -5.56 8.80 -8.06
N LEU A 46 -4.25 8.59 -8.14
CA LEU A 46 -3.28 9.23 -7.26
C LEU A 46 -3.25 10.75 -7.49
N GLY A 47 -3.37 11.17 -8.76
CA GLY A 47 -3.26 12.56 -9.16
C GLY A 47 -1.85 13.12 -8.97
N GLY A 48 -1.74 14.45 -8.90
CA GLY A 48 -0.48 15.16 -8.68
C GLY A 48 -0.23 15.63 -7.25
N ALA A 49 -1.03 15.14 -6.28
CA ALA A 49 -0.88 15.52 -4.88
C ALA A 49 0.36 14.87 -4.25
N ALA A 50 0.92 15.51 -3.21
CA ALA A 50 2.02 14.95 -2.45
C ALA A 50 1.61 13.62 -1.79
N LEU A 51 2.49 12.62 -1.87
CA LEU A 51 2.29 11.31 -1.27
C LEU A 51 2.78 11.33 0.19
N HIS A 52 1.89 11.01 1.11
CA HIS A 52 2.22 10.73 2.49
C HIS A 52 2.26 9.22 2.72
N VAL A 53 3.30 8.74 3.41
CA VAL A 53 3.51 7.32 3.67
C VAL A 53 3.63 7.11 5.17
N ARG A 54 2.89 6.15 5.72
CA ARG A 54 2.93 5.81 7.15
C ARG A 54 2.97 4.30 7.31
N ALA A 55 3.95 3.79 8.05
CA ALA A 55 4.00 2.37 8.40
C ALA A 55 2.76 1.95 9.21
N LEU A 56 2.24 0.76 8.92
CA LEU A 56 1.25 0.11 9.77
C LEU A 56 1.95 -0.61 10.93
N ASP A 57 1.33 -0.61 12.10
CA ASP A 57 1.78 -1.41 13.23
C ASP A 57 1.37 -2.87 13.03
N GLY A 58 2.30 -3.80 13.28
CA GLY A 58 2.09 -5.24 13.02
C GLY A 58 2.37 -5.65 11.56
N GLY A 59 2.31 -6.95 11.28
CA GLY A 59 2.60 -7.49 9.93
C GLY A 59 4.08 -7.85 9.70
N GLN A 60 4.71 -8.57 10.63
CA GLN A 60 6.13 -8.91 10.57
C GLN A 60 6.54 -9.77 9.35
N SER A 61 5.60 -10.50 8.72
CA SER A 61 5.93 -11.28 7.53
C SER A 61 6.13 -10.38 6.30
N ASN A 62 5.19 -9.48 6.00
CA ASN A 62 5.30 -8.55 4.87
C ASN A 62 5.00 -7.14 5.38
N PRO A 63 6.02 -6.25 5.43
CA PRO A 63 5.83 -4.89 5.90
C PRO A 63 4.76 -4.18 5.08
N SER A 64 3.94 -3.36 5.76
CA SER A 64 2.80 -2.69 5.13
C SER A 64 2.73 -1.23 5.54
N TRP A 65 2.28 -0.38 4.62
CA TRP A 65 2.15 1.07 4.81
C TRP A 65 0.79 1.56 4.32
N VAL A 66 0.29 2.62 4.94
CA VAL A 66 -0.77 3.43 4.38
C VAL A 66 -0.15 4.51 3.51
N LEU A 67 -0.64 4.58 2.28
CA LEU A 67 -0.38 5.66 1.34
C LEU A 67 -1.55 6.61 1.35
N GLN A 68 -1.30 7.91 1.47
CA GLN A 68 -2.32 8.94 1.41
C GLN A 68 -1.92 10.05 0.44
N ALA A 69 -2.83 10.36 -0.49
CA ALA A 69 -2.71 11.50 -1.39
C ALA A 69 -4.09 12.18 -1.49
N ALA A 70 -4.15 13.47 -1.17
CA ALA A 70 -5.41 14.20 -1.00
C ALA A 70 -6.39 13.46 -0.06
N ASP A 71 -7.61 13.15 -0.54
CA ASP A 71 -8.68 12.46 0.18
C ASP A 71 -8.62 10.92 0.04
N ARG A 72 -7.66 10.39 -0.70
CA ARG A 72 -7.56 8.98 -1.04
C ARG A 72 -6.50 8.25 -0.23
N ARG A 73 -6.79 6.97 0.05
CA ARG A 73 -5.92 6.08 0.81
C ARG A 73 -5.76 4.74 0.09
N TRP A 74 -4.55 4.20 0.16
CA TRP A 74 -4.20 2.86 -0.31
C TRP A 74 -3.34 2.17 0.74
N VAL A 75 -3.20 0.85 0.60
CA VAL A 75 -2.25 0.05 1.36
C VAL A 75 -1.17 -0.44 0.40
N LEU A 76 0.08 -0.26 0.78
CA LEU A 76 1.24 -0.86 0.13
C LEU A 76 1.71 -2.03 1.01
N ARG A 77 2.03 -3.17 0.40
CA ARG A 77 2.52 -4.36 1.07
C ARG A 77 3.74 -4.84 0.31
N ALA A 78 4.89 -4.90 0.97
CA ALA A 78 6.15 -5.27 0.32
C ALA A 78 6.70 -6.59 0.85
N LYS A 79 7.65 -7.17 0.13
CA LYS A 79 8.57 -8.17 0.71
C LYS A 79 9.41 -7.51 1.81
N PRO A 80 9.92 -8.25 2.80
CA PRO A 80 10.74 -7.68 3.87
C PRO A 80 12.15 -7.23 3.43
N GLY A 81 12.54 -7.50 2.19
CA GLY A 81 13.82 -7.12 1.59
C GLY A 81 13.95 -7.62 0.14
N PRO A 82 15.15 -7.51 -0.45
CA PRO A 82 15.42 -7.96 -1.82
C PRO A 82 15.17 -9.46 -1.99
N ALA A 83 14.62 -9.87 -3.13
CA ALA A 83 14.29 -11.27 -3.43
C ALA A 83 15.51 -12.19 -3.36
N ALA A 84 16.70 -11.67 -3.69
CA ALA A 84 17.96 -12.42 -3.62
C ALA A 84 18.34 -12.86 -2.19
N GLU A 85 17.85 -12.15 -1.16
CA GLU A 85 18.10 -12.47 0.25
C GLU A 85 17.01 -13.36 0.87
N LEU A 86 15.96 -13.69 0.10
CA LEU A 86 14.79 -14.41 0.60
C LEU A 86 14.73 -15.83 0.05
N PRO A 87 14.22 -16.81 0.81
CA PRO A 87 13.89 -18.12 0.26
C PRO A 87 12.90 -18.00 -0.90
N ARG A 88 13.06 -18.81 -1.96
CA ARG A 88 12.29 -18.70 -3.22
C ARG A 88 10.76 -18.65 -3.06
N SER A 89 10.21 -19.30 -2.03
CA SER A 89 8.77 -19.35 -1.78
C SER A 89 8.29 -18.46 -0.63
N ALA A 90 9.21 -17.78 0.06
CA ALA A 90 8.87 -16.90 1.16
C ALA A 90 8.39 -15.56 0.61
N HIS A 91 7.37 -14.98 1.25
CA HIS A 91 6.91 -13.61 0.95
C HIS A 91 6.48 -13.42 -0.52
N ALA A 92 5.79 -14.41 -1.09
CA ALA A 92 5.33 -14.41 -2.48
C ALA A 92 4.12 -13.48 -2.69
N ILE A 93 4.35 -12.17 -2.58
CA ILE A 93 3.34 -11.12 -2.78
C ILE A 93 2.76 -11.13 -4.21
N GLU A 94 3.50 -11.65 -5.18
CA GLU A 94 3.07 -11.82 -6.57
C GLU A 94 1.92 -12.81 -6.63
N ARG A 95 2.06 -13.94 -5.94
CA ARG A 95 0.99 -14.94 -5.81
C ARG A 95 -0.21 -14.36 -5.07
N GLU A 96 0.01 -13.56 -4.03
CA GLU A 96 -1.08 -12.85 -3.33
C GLU A 96 -1.83 -11.92 -4.32
N PHE A 97 -1.11 -11.16 -5.15
CA PHE A 97 -1.68 -10.27 -6.16
C PHE A 97 -2.51 -11.03 -7.20
N GLU A 98 -1.99 -12.13 -7.73
CA GLU A 98 -2.68 -12.99 -8.70
C GLU A 98 -3.96 -13.60 -8.11
N VAL A 99 -3.86 -14.18 -6.90
CA VAL A 99 -5.01 -14.79 -6.23
C VAL A 99 -6.08 -13.75 -5.92
N MET A 100 -5.70 -12.59 -5.38
CA MET A 100 -6.65 -11.51 -5.09
C MET A 100 -7.31 -10.95 -6.37
N SER A 101 -6.55 -10.85 -7.46
CA SER A 101 -7.08 -10.47 -8.78
C SER A 101 -8.11 -11.49 -9.28
N ALA A 102 -7.78 -12.78 -9.22
CA ALA A 102 -8.64 -13.86 -9.66
C ALA A 102 -9.92 -13.95 -8.82
N LEU A 103 -9.81 -13.85 -7.49
CA LEU A 103 -10.97 -13.82 -6.59
C LEU A 103 -11.91 -12.67 -6.92
N ARG A 104 -11.37 -11.49 -7.22
CA ARG A 104 -12.19 -10.35 -7.64
C ARG A 104 -12.89 -10.60 -8.96
N LEU A 105 -12.19 -11.14 -9.96
CA LEU A 105 -12.78 -11.47 -11.26
C LEU A 105 -13.87 -12.53 -11.14
N ALA A 106 -13.73 -13.46 -10.19
CA ALA A 106 -14.74 -14.46 -9.86
C ALA A 106 -15.93 -13.91 -9.04
N GLY A 107 -15.95 -12.61 -8.72
CA GLY A 107 -17.07 -11.96 -8.04
C GLY A 107 -17.04 -12.04 -6.51
N PHE A 108 -15.96 -12.53 -5.91
CA PHE A 108 -15.83 -12.54 -4.45
C PHE A 108 -15.61 -11.13 -3.89
N PRO A 109 -16.13 -10.84 -2.68
CA PRO A 109 -15.96 -9.54 -2.03
C PRO A 109 -14.57 -9.41 -1.41
N VAL A 110 -13.56 -9.20 -2.26
CA VAL A 110 -12.17 -8.98 -1.84
C VAL A 110 -11.76 -7.53 -2.07
N ALA A 111 -10.79 -7.08 -1.27
CA ALA A 111 -10.16 -5.78 -1.51
C ALA A 111 -9.53 -5.77 -2.91
N PRO A 112 -9.86 -4.81 -3.77
CA PRO A 112 -9.30 -4.82 -5.11
C PRO A 112 -7.80 -4.47 -5.04
N VAL A 113 -6.95 -5.33 -5.59
CA VAL A 113 -5.54 -5.01 -5.85
C VAL A 113 -5.44 -4.02 -7.01
N ARG A 114 -4.32 -3.28 -7.08
CA ARG A 114 -4.17 -2.19 -8.06
C ARG A 114 -3.02 -2.41 -9.02
N VAL A 115 -1.83 -2.58 -8.46
CA VAL A 115 -0.56 -2.63 -9.18
C VAL A 115 0.37 -3.57 -8.43
N LEU A 116 1.31 -4.16 -9.14
CA LEU A 116 2.42 -4.96 -8.61
C LEU A 116 3.71 -4.36 -9.19
N CYS A 117 4.71 -4.14 -8.35
CA CYS A 117 6.04 -3.70 -8.75
C CYS A 117 7.06 -4.77 -8.36
N GLU A 118 7.72 -5.36 -9.35
CA GLU A 118 8.85 -6.28 -9.14
C GLU A 118 10.21 -5.58 -9.34
N ASP A 119 10.20 -4.33 -9.77
CA ASP A 119 11.42 -3.51 -9.88
C ASP A 119 11.85 -3.04 -8.47
N GLU A 120 12.71 -3.86 -7.86
CA GLU A 120 13.27 -3.59 -6.53
C GLU A 120 14.07 -2.30 -6.47
N SER A 121 14.44 -1.71 -7.62
CA SER A 121 15.09 -0.41 -7.60
C SER A 121 14.18 0.60 -6.90
N VAL A 122 12.86 0.59 -7.11
CA VAL A 122 11.93 1.65 -6.68
C VAL A 122 11.94 1.88 -5.17
N ILE A 123 11.76 0.83 -4.35
CA ILE A 123 11.75 0.95 -2.87
C ILE A 123 12.69 -0.03 -2.15
N GLY A 124 13.52 -0.78 -2.87
CA GLY A 124 14.44 -1.79 -2.31
C GLY A 124 13.85 -3.19 -2.16
N ALA A 125 12.62 -3.41 -2.61
CA ALA A 125 11.93 -4.71 -2.62
C ALA A 125 10.72 -4.64 -3.56
N ALA A 126 10.19 -5.82 -3.95
CA ALA A 126 8.90 -5.91 -4.64
C ALA A 126 7.73 -5.52 -3.71
N PHE A 127 6.66 -4.93 -4.27
CA PHE A 127 5.47 -4.44 -3.55
C PHE A 127 4.19 -4.34 -4.40
#